data_AF-A0A7X0Y4Z6-F1
#
_entry.id   AF-A0A7X0Y4Z6-F1
#
_cell.length_a   1.000
_cell.length_b   1.000
_cell.length_c   1.000
_cell.angle_alpha   90.00
_cell.angle_beta   90.00
_cell.angle_gamma   90.00
#
_symmetry.space_group_name_H-M   'P 1'
#
loop_
_entity.id
_entity.type
_entity.pdbx_description
1 polymer ?
#
loop_
_entity_poly.entity_id
_entity_poly.type
_entity_poly.pdbx_seq_one_letter_code
_entity_poly.pdbx_strand_id
1 'polypeptide(L)'
;MAKIIFIRDEQDEFQAYDFLHSLISEQPLMSTLLLQGLLQLEKAETRKLTTGHQVLPEIHLTIGKNQSYSLQTNKIETSVDQPIQEMKVHFKDKNCRMLYFTAFSETETYYCFVKGYFKDRNPFNDKMSAYREEVKRIFLRRAEAKLSIGKDDYEFETLKTLAWENEAIVHYLDSFSARLGQLIFAKRVKKKWSQLDLSLKSDLSPLVVSRLEAGDPDMSVRMYQKACEVLDVSTEFKEDHLTIH
;
A
#
# COMPACT_ATOMS: atom_id res chain seq x y z
N MET A 1 -8.23 -1.68 -13.31
CA MET A 1 -7.67 -1.16 -12.05
C MET A 1 -7.83 -2.23 -10.98
N ALA A 2 -6.95 -2.30 -9.98
CA ALA A 2 -7.18 -3.21 -8.87
C ALA A 2 -8.20 -2.61 -7.89
N LYS A 3 -8.87 -3.45 -7.12
CA LYS A 3 -9.83 -3.03 -6.10
C LYS A 3 -9.34 -3.45 -4.72
N ILE A 4 -9.48 -2.57 -3.74
CA ILE A 4 -9.33 -2.94 -2.33
C ILE A 4 -10.69 -3.35 -1.82
N ILE A 5 -10.77 -4.53 -1.20
CA ILE A 5 -11.99 -5.02 -0.56
C ILE A 5 -11.69 -5.48 0.86
N PHE A 6 -12.67 -5.31 1.73
CA PHE A 6 -12.63 -5.81 3.10
C PHE A 6 -13.46 -7.07 3.21
N ILE A 7 -12.89 -8.08 3.86
CA ILE A 7 -13.50 -9.39 4.01
C ILE A 7 -13.79 -9.63 5.49
N ARG A 8 -14.95 -10.23 5.74
CA ARG A 8 -15.32 -10.68 7.08
C ARG A 8 -14.39 -11.76 7.59
N ASP A 9 -14.05 -11.66 8.86
CA ASP A 9 -13.20 -12.62 9.52
C ASP A 9 -13.95 -13.89 9.97
N GLU A 10 -13.32 -14.77 10.77
CA GLU A 10 -14.00 -15.98 11.25
C GLU A 10 -15.16 -15.68 12.22
N GLN A 11 -15.19 -14.48 12.81
CA GLN A 11 -16.22 -13.98 13.70
C GLN A 11 -17.31 -13.18 12.95
N ASP A 12 -17.26 -13.13 11.62
CA ASP A 12 -18.17 -12.37 10.75
C ASP A 12 -18.02 -10.84 10.88
N GLU A 13 -16.85 -10.36 11.33
CA GLU A 13 -16.55 -8.93 11.53
C GLU A 13 -15.64 -8.36 10.42
N PHE A 14 -15.78 -7.06 10.10
CA PHE A 14 -14.92 -6.36 9.14
C PHE A 14 -13.68 -5.76 9.82
N GLN A 15 -12.96 -6.58 10.56
CA GLN A 15 -11.91 -6.14 11.50
C GLN A 15 -10.81 -5.27 10.85
N ALA A 16 -10.40 -5.55 9.60
CA ALA A 16 -9.46 -4.68 8.87
C ALA A 16 -10.03 -3.31 8.51
N TYR A 17 -11.30 -3.24 8.12
CA TYR A 17 -11.97 -1.98 7.80
C TYR A 17 -12.09 -1.13 9.06
N ASP A 18 -12.63 -1.72 10.13
CA ASP A 18 -12.85 -1.02 11.41
C ASP A 18 -11.52 -0.52 11.98
N PHE A 19 -10.46 -1.33 11.84
CA PHE A 19 -9.11 -0.92 12.21
C PHE A 19 -8.62 0.30 11.41
N LEU A 20 -8.76 0.30 10.08
CA LEU A 20 -8.38 1.43 9.24
C LEU A 20 -9.20 2.68 9.55
N HIS A 21 -10.50 2.53 9.74
CA HIS A 21 -11.39 3.61 10.14
C HIS A 21 -10.89 4.25 11.44
N SER A 22 -10.66 3.46 12.49
CA SER A 22 -10.09 3.94 13.75
C SER A 22 -8.71 4.60 13.57
N LEU A 23 -7.85 4.06 12.70
CA LEU A 23 -6.55 4.68 12.41
C LEU A 23 -6.70 6.06 11.79
N ILE A 24 -7.62 6.23 10.84
CA ILE A 24 -7.87 7.52 10.18
C ILE A 24 -8.41 8.53 11.19
N SER A 25 -9.38 8.13 12.03
CA SER A 25 -10.00 9.02 13.00
C SER A 25 -9.08 9.37 14.18
N GLU A 26 -8.35 8.40 14.73
CA GLU A 26 -7.61 8.56 15.98
C GLU A 26 -6.11 8.83 15.78
N GLN A 27 -5.53 8.42 14.65
CA GLN A 27 -4.09 8.48 14.40
C GLN A 27 -3.76 8.97 12.97
N PRO A 28 -4.25 10.16 12.56
CA PRO A 28 -4.22 10.61 11.16
C PRO A 28 -2.82 10.70 10.55
N LEU A 29 -1.81 11.11 11.32
CA LEU A 29 -0.43 11.16 10.82
C LEU A 29 0.11 9.76 10.46
N MET A 30 -0.28 8.74 11.23
CA MET A 30 0.12 7.35 10.98
C MET A 30 -0.73 6.68 9.88
N SER A 31 -1.96 7.13 9.66
CA SER A 31 -2.77 6.63 8.55
C SER A 31 -2.34 7.20 7.20
N THR A 32 -1.62 8.32 7.19
CA THR A 32 -1.25 9.04 5.96
C THR A 32 -0.45 8.20 4.94
N LEU A 33 0.70 7.62 5.34
CA LEU A 33 1.51 6.76 4.48
C LEU A 33 0.82 5.43 4.19
N LEU A 34 0.00 4.94 5.14
CA LEU A 34 -0.85 3.77 4.94
C LEU A 34 -1.84 3.99 3.81
N LEU A 35 -2.56 5.11 3.82
CA LEU A 35 -3.48 5.52 2.78
C LEU A 35 -2.77 5.69 1.44
N GLN A 36 -1.57 6.29 1.41
CA GLN A 36 -0.78 6.36 0.19
C GLN A 36 -0.42 4.96 -0.35
N GLY A 37 -0.01 4.04 0.51
CA GLY A 37 0.26 2.64 0.13
C GLY A 37 -0.98 1.92 -0.40
N LEU A 38 -2.15 2.16 0.19
CA LEU A 38 -3.43 1.61 -0.27
C LEU A 38 -3.83 2.20 -1.63
N LEU A 39 -3.71 3.52 -1.83
CA LEU A 39 -3.93 4.15 -3.14
C LEU A 39 -2.99 3.60 -4.22
N GLN A 40 -1.74 3.34 -3.85
CA GLN A 40 -0.76 2.70 -4.75
C GLN A 40 -1.16 1.26 -5.08
N LEU A 41 -1.66 0.48 -4.11
CA LEU A 41 -2.22 -0.85 -4.38
C LEU A 41 -3.40 -0.79 -5.35
N GLU A 42 -4.37 0.11 -5.12
CA GLU A 42 -5.54 0.28 -6.00
C GLU A 42 -5.13 0.58 -7.46
N LYS A 43 -4.06 1.37 -7.65
CA LYS A 43 -3.49 1.69 -8.97
C LYS A 43 -2.63 0.56 -9.57
N ALA A 44 -2.21 -0.41 -8.77
CA ALA A 44 -1.32 -1.49 -9.20
C ALA A 44 -2.09 -2.75 -9.57
N GLU A 45 -2.41 -2.89 -10.85
CA GLU A 45 -2.91 -4.16 -11.39
C GLU A 45 -1.86 -5.25 -11.27
N THR A 46 -2.27 -6.40 -10.74
CA THR A 46 -1.43 -7.61 -10.75
C THR A 46 -1.91 -8.55 -11.85
N ARG A 47 -1.01 -9.40 -12.33
CA ARG A 47 -1.39 -10.46 -13.27
C ARG A 47 -0.99 -11.79 -12.68
N LYS A 48 -1.90 -12.76 -12.77
CA LYS A 48 -1.56 -14.17 -12.63
C LYS A 48 -0.79 -14.58 -13.90
N LEU A 49 0.46 -15.01 -13.75
CA LEU A 49 1.25 -15.54 -14.85
C LEU A 49 0.68 -16.91 -15.27
N THR A 50 0.93 -17.31 -16.51
CA THR A 50 0.56 -18.65 -17.03
C THR A 50 1.19 -19.78 -16.22
N THR A 51 2.28 -19.50 -15.50
CA THR A 51 2.98 -20.42 -14.58
C THR A 51 2.32 -20.55 -13.21
N GLY A 52 1.20 -19.83 -12.95
CA GLY A 52 0.57 -19.76 -11.63
C GLY A 52 1.20 -18.71 -10.70
N HIS A 53 2.43 -18.27 -10.98
CA HIS A 53 3.11 -17.24 -10.20
C HIS A 53 2.43 -15.87 -10.32
N GLN A 54 2.40 -15.15 -9.20
CA GLN A 54 1.87 -13.79 -9.13
C GLN A 54 3.01 -12.79 -8.96
N VAL A 55 2.98 -11.74 -9.78
CA VAL A 55 3.82 -10.55 -9.58
C VAL A 55 2.98 -9.54 -8.82
N LEU A 56 3.37 -9.28 -7.57
CA LEU A 56 2.72 -8.29 -6.71
C LEU A 56 3.50 -6.97 -6.78
N PRO A 57 2.83 -5.82 -6.66
CA PRO A 57 3.51 -4.54 -6.61
C PRO A 57 4.37 -4.46 -5.35
N GLU A 58 5.64 -4.15 -5.55
CA GLU A 58 6.52 -3.76 -4.46
C GLU A 58 6.19 -2.33 -4.04
N ILE A 59 5.64 -2.20 -2.82
CA ILE A 59 5.32 -0.92 -2.20
C ILE A 59 6.12 -0.81 -0.91
N HIS A 60 7.26 -0.14 -0.99
CA HIS A 60 8.07 0.27 0.16
C HIS A 60 8.20 1.79 0.16
N LEU A 61 7.62 2.42 1.17
CA LEU A 61 7.56 3.88 1.30
C LEU A 61 8.32 4.29 2.54
N THR A 62 9.06 5.38 2.48
CA THR A 62 9.82 5.90 3.62
C THR A 62 9.77 7.41 3.64
N ILE A 63 9.50 8.00 4.81
CA ILE A 63 9.58 9.44 5.04
C ILE A 63 10.58 9.70 6.17
N GLY A 64 11.46 10.68 5.94
CA GLY A 64 12.49 11.11 6.86
C GLY A 64 13.79 10.31 6.74
N LYS A 65 14.88 10.92 7.22
CA LYS A 65 16.25 10.43 7.01
C LYS A 65 16.58 9.10 7.70
N ASN A 66 15.83 8.70 8.74
CA ASN A 66 16.09 7.51 9.56
C ASN A 66 14.96 6.46 9.55
N GLN A 67 14.15 6.41 8.48
CA GLN A 67 12.98 5.51 8.42
C GLN A 67 11.98 5.72 9.58
N SER A 68 11.92 6.94 10.13
CA SER A 68 11.00 7.32 11.22
C SER A 68 9.54 7.04 10.90
N TYR A 69 9.21 7.03 9.61
CA TYR A 69 7.94 6.60 9.09
C TYR A 69 8.18 5.74 7.85
N SER A 70 7.76 4.48 7.87
CA SER A 70 7.88 3.60 6.71
C SER A 70 6.66 2.71 6.57
N LEU A 71 6.43 2.29 5.32
CA LEU A 71 5.45 1.29 4.95
C LEU A 71 6.14 0.25 4.09
N GLN A 72 5.89 -1.03 4.36
CA GLN A 72 6.45 -2.12 3.56
C GLN A 72 5.42 -3.22 3.36
N THR A 73 5.26 -3.65 2.12
CA THR A 73 4.54 -4.86 1.75
C THR A 73 5.52 -6.04 1.69
N ASN A 74 5.17 -7.13 2.37
CA ASN A 74 5.98 -8.33 2.45
C ASN A 74 5.14 -9.60 2.24
N LYS A 75 5.69 -10.54 1.47
CA LYS A 75 5.13 -11.88 1.35
C LYS A 75 5.42 -12.67 2.63
N ILE A 76 4.38 -13.19 3.29
CA ILE A 76 4.54 -13.95 4.54
C ILE A 76 4.28 -15.46 4.38
N GLU A 77 3.55 -15.87 3.34
CA GLU A 77 3.38 -17.27 2.96
C GLU A 77 3.70 -17.45 1.47
N THR A 78 4.44 -18.50 1.12
CA THR A 78 4.95 -18.76 -0.23
C THR A 78 4.00 -19.58 -1.10
N SER A 79 2.70 -19.67 -0.77
CA SER A 79 1.74 -20.38 -1.62
C SER A 79 1.89 -19.91 -3.07
N VAL A 80 1.93 -20.86 -4.00
CA VAL A 80 2.29 -20.61 -5.40
C VAL A 80 1.22 -19.76 -6.08
N ASP A 81 -0.05 -20.03 -5.75
CA ASP A 81 -1.18 -19.50 -6.49
C ASP A 81 -1.74 -18.18 -6.00
N GLN A 82 -1.72 -17.87 -4.69
CA GLN A 82 -2.26 -16.64 -4.07
C GLN A 82 -1.67 -16.46 -2.65
N PRO A 83 -0.50 -15.83 -2.52
CA PRO A 83 0.22 -15.74 -1.26
C PRO A 83 -0.37 -14.73 -0.28
N ILE A 84 -0.32 -15.04 1.01
CA ILE A 84 -0.65 -14.09 2.07
C ILE A 84 0.43 -13.00 2.14
N GLN A 85 -0.03 -11.76 2.17
CA GLN A 85 0.76 -10.54 2.27
C GLN A 85 0.55 -9.85 3.61
N GLU A 86 1.57 -9.14 4.05
CA GLU A 86 1.55 -8.28 5.21
C GLU A 86 1.99 -6.88 4.80
N MET A 87 1.12 -5.89 5.02
CA MET A 87 1.48 -4.48 4.94
C MET A 87 1.86 -4.01 6.35
N LYS A 88 3.13 -3.67 6.54
CA LYS A 88 3.68 -3.17 7.81
C LYS A 88 3.83 -1.67 7.72
N VAL A 89 3.36 -0.96 8.74
CA VAL A 89 3.62 0.46 8.91
C VAL A 89 4.38 0.65 10.21
N HIS A 90 5.46 1.40 10.15
CA HIS A 90 6.23 1.82 11.30
C HIS A 90 6.16 3.34 11.39
N PHE A 91 5.70 3.88 12.51
CA PHE A 91 5.62 5.31 12.77
C PHE A 91 6.04 5.60 14.21
N LYS A 92 7.24 6.17 14.38
CA LYS A 92 7.86 6.41 15.69
C LYS A 92 7.93 5.12 16.52
N ASP A 93 7.31 5.08 17.67
CA ASP A 93 7.22 3.95 18.59
C ASP A 93 6.10 2.98 18.26
N LYS A 94 5.24 3.32 17.29
CA LYS A 94 4.08 2.50 16.91
C LYS A 94 4.34 1.71 15.65
N ASN A 95 3.85 0.48 15.64
CA ASN A 95 3.86 -0.38 14.48
C ASN A 95 2.45 -0.92 14.26
N CYS A 96 1.90 -0.73 13.07
CA CYS A 96 0.67 -1.40 12.68
C CYS A 96 0.91 -2.36 11.52
N ARG A 97 0.02 -3.34 11.41
CA ARG A 97 0.11 -4.40 10.40
C ARG A 97 -1.27 -4.69 9.87
N MET A 98 -1.34 -4.93 8.58
CA MET A 98 -2.55 -5.39 7.91
C MET A 98 -2.25 -6.64 7.09
N LEU A 99 -3.11 -7.63 7.22
CA LEU A 99 -3.00 -8.89 6.50
C LEU A 99 -4.01 -8.90 5.36
N TYR A 100 -3.51 -9.25 4.18
CA TYR A 100 -4.34 -9.36 2.98
C TYR A 100 -3.83 -10.48 2.08
N PHE A 101 -4.68 -10.91 1.16
CA PHE A 101 -4.29 -11.79 0.07
C PHE A 101 -4.79 -11.23 -1.26
N THR A 102 -4.22 -11.69 -2.36
CA THR A 102 -4.61 -11.22 -3.70
C THR A 102 -5.52 -12.24 -4.37
N ALA A 103 -6.52 -11.69 -5.04
CA ALA A 103 -7.69 -12.34 -5.54
C ALA A 103 -7.92 -11.91 -6.99
N PHE A 104 -8.38 -12.81 -7.85
CA PHE A 104 -8.57 -12.52 -9.28
C PHE A 104 -9.97 -12.92 -9.72
N SER A 105 -10.58 -12.08 -10.56
CA SER A 105 -11.62 -12.48 -11.52
C SER A 105 -11.02 -12.51 -12.92
N GLU A 106 -11.83 -12.78 -13.94
CA GLU A 106 -11.40 -12.73 -15.34
C GLU A 106 -10.91 -11.33 -15.77
N THR A 107 -11.44 -10.28 -15.14
CA THR A 107 -11.23 -8.89 -15.54
C THR A 107 -10.62 -8.01 -14.45
N GLU A 108 -10.60 -8.45 -13.19
CA GLU A 108 -10.22 -7.60 -12.05
C GLU A 108 -9.25 -8.30 -11.08
N THR A 109 -8.38 -7.48 -10.46
CA THR A 109 -7.59 -7.86 -9.29
C THR A 109 -8.27 -7.30 -8.05
N TYR A 110 -8.37 -8.11 -6.99
CA TYR A 110 -8.80 -7.68 -5.67
C TYR A 110 -7.67 -7.86 -4.65
N TYR A 111 -7.44 -6.86 -3.82
CA TYR A 111 -6.62 -6.95 -2.62
C TYR A 111 -7.56 -7.06 -1.43
N CYS A 112 -7.58 -8.25 -0.83
CA CYS A 112 -8.55 -8.65 0.16
C CYS A 112 -8.00 -8.48 1.56
N PHE A 113 -8.31 -7.36 2.22
CA PHE A 113 -7.88 -7.09 3.59
C PHE A 113 -8.80 -7.80 4.58
N VAL A 114 -8.17 -8.50 5.53
CA VAL A 114 -8.88 -9.37 6.47
C VAL A 114 -8.68 -8.90 7.91
N LYS A 115 -7.43 -8.60 8.30
CA LYS A 115 -7.11 -8.16 9.67
C LYS A 115 -6.21 -6.94 9.71
N GLY A 116 -6.39 -6.11 10.73
CA GLY A 116 -5.53 -4.99 11.09
C GLY A 116 -5.25 -4.95 12.60
N TYR A 117 -4.01 -4.66 13.01
CA TYR A 117 -3.63 -4.61 14.44
C TYR A 117 -2.35 -3.80 14.69
N PHE A 118 -2.16 -3.36 15.94
CA PHE A 118 -0.90 -2.79 16.44
C PHE A 118 0.03 -3.87 16.99
N LYS A 119 1.34 -3.73 16.76
CA LYS A 119 2.38 -4.61 17.31
C LYS A 119 2.70 -4.30 18.79
N ASP A 120 2.59 -3.03 19.20
CA ASP A 120 3.09 -2.58 20.51
C ASP A 120 1.98 -2.57 21.58
N ARG A 121 0.71 -2.39 21.15
CA ARG A 121 -0.48 -2.81 21.92
C ARG A 121 -0.84 -4.25 21.60
N ASN A 122 0.17 -5.11 21.54
CA ASN A 122 -0.06 -6.53 21.43
C ASN A 122 -0.17 -7.09 22.85
N PRO A 123 -1.36 -7.47 23.34
CA PRO A 123 -1.44 -8.22 24.58
C PRO A 123 -0.77 -9.59 24.46
N PHE A 124 -0.35 -10.04 23.25
CA PHE A 124 0.20 -11.36 22.99
C PHE A 124 1.16 -11.38 21.80
N ASN A 125 2.47 -11.35 22.04
CA ASN A 125 3.44 -11.84 21.05
C ASN A 125 3.04 -13.23 20.48
N ASP A 126 2.18 -13.96 21.20
CA ASP A 126 1.68 -15.31 20.90
C ASP A 126 0.54 -15.40 19.85
N LYS A 127 -0.15 -14.31 19.49
CA LYS A 127 -1.36 -14.39 18.61
C LYS A 127 -1.13 -14.12 17.12
N MET A 128 0.10 -13.77 16.73
CA MET A 128 0.46 -13.58 15.32
C MET A 128 0.18 -14.82 14.46
N SER A 129 0.49 -16.00 14.98
CA SER A 129 0.21 -17.26 14.30
C SER A 129 -1.29 -17.48 14.13
N ALA A 130 -2.11 -17.09 15.11
CA ALA A 130 -3.55 -17.20 15.04
C ALA A 130 -4.15 -16.32 13.92
N TYR A 131 -3.73 -15.05 13.82
CA TYR A 131 -4.19 -14.17 12.73
C TYR A 131 -3.79 -14.71 11.35
N ARG A 132 -2.60 -15.32 11.22
CA ARG A 132 -2.16 -15.93 9.95
C ARG A 132 -2.99 -17.16 9.60
N GLU A 133 -3.22 -18.05 10.56
CA GLU A 133 -4.07 -19.24 10.36
C GLU A 133 -5.50 -18.86 9.99
N GLU A 134 -6.05 -17.83 10.64
CA GLU A 134 -7.37 -17.32 10.33
C GLU A 134 -7.45 -16.77 8.89
N VAL A 135 -6.49 -15.92 8.49
CA VAL A 135 -6.40 -15.40 7.11
C VAL A 135 -6.26 -16.54 6.11
N LYS A 136 -5.49 -17.59 6.44
CA LYS A 136 -5.35 -18.78 5.60
C LYS A 136 -6.66 -19.55 5.46
N ARG A 137 -7.46 -19.68 6.52
CA ARG A 137 -8.76 -20.35 6.44
C ARG A 137 -9.77 -19.55 5.62
N ILE A 138 -9.81 -18.23 5.77
CA ILE A 138 -10.65 -17.34 4.96
C ILE A 138 -10.23 -17.41 3.49
N PHE A 139 -8.92 -17.40 3.25
CA PHE A 139 -8.34 -17.60 1.93
C PHE A 139 -8.79 -18.92 1.28
N LEU A 140 -8.68 -20.05 1.99
CA LEU A 140 -9.11 -21.36 1.49
C LEU A 140 -10.63 -21.39 1.25
N ARG A 141 -11.44 -20.83 2.16
CA ARG A 141 -12.90 -20.71 1.97
C ARG A 141 -13.25 -19.90 0.74
N ARG A 142 -12.47 -18.89 0.36
CA ARG A 142 -12.69 -18.15 -0.88
C ARG A 142 -12.52 -19.00 -2.13
N ALA A 143 -11.56 -19.93 -2.12
CA ALA A 143 -11.39 -20.87 -3.23
C ALA A 143 -12.64 -21.77 -3.39
N GLU A 144 -13.39 -21.96 -2.31
CA GLU A 144 -14.58 -22.81 -2.24
C GLU A 144 -15.91 -22.03 -2.33
N ALA A 145 -15.95 -20.73 -1.99
CA ALA A 145 -17.18 -19.95 -1.82
C ALA A 145 -17.04 -18.45 -2.11
N LYS A 146 -18.16 -17.84 -2.55
CA LYS A 146 -18.36 -16.39 -2.63
C LYS A 146 -18.40 -15.80 -1.21
N LEU A 147 -17.25 -15.42 -0.66
CA LEU A 147 -17.22 -14.57 0.55
C LEU A 147 -18.08 -13.33 0.29
N SER A 148 -18.89 -12.90 1.27
CA SER A 148 -19.71 -11.70 1.10
C SER A 148 -18.80 -10.48 0.96
N ILE A 149 -18.72 -9.95 -0.25
CA ILE A 149 -18.07 -8.68 -0.55
C ILE A 149 -19.14 -7.61 -0.37
N GLY A 150 -18.92 -6.67 0.55
CA GLY A 150 -19.64 -5.38 0.61
C GLY A 150 -21.04 -5.43 1.19
N LYS A 151 -21.20 -4.82 2.37
CA LYS A 151 -22.28 -3.82 2.52
C LYS A 151 -21.70 -2.51 1.97
N ASP A 152 -22.51 -1.67 1.34
CA ASP A 152 -22.08 -0.37 0.79
C ASP A 152 -21.32 0.49 1.83
N ASP A 153 -21.60 0.30 3.12
CA ASP A 153 -20.93 1.00 4.22
C ASP A 153 -19.45 0.60 4.45
N TYR A 154 -18.98 -0.54 3.90
CA TYR A 154 -17.65 -1.11 4.16
C TYR A 154 -16.77 -1.12 2.90
N GLU A 155 -16.82 -0.04 2.13
CA GLU A 155 -16.06 0.15 0.90
C GLU A 155 -14.77 0.95 1.15
N PHE A 156 -13.76 0.78 0.28
CA PHE A 156 -12.57 1.62 0.39
C PHE A 156 -12.85 3.10 0.06
N GLU A 157 -13.88 3.38 -0.75
CA GLU A 157 -14.31 4.75 -1.06
C GLU A 157 -14.80 5.52 0.17
N THR A 158 -15.47 4.85 1.13
CA THR A 158 -15.91 5.50 2.36
C THR A 158 -14.72 5.89 3.24
N LEU A 159 -13.69 5.05 3.31
CA LEU A 159 -12.43 5.37 4.00
C LEU A 159 -11.65 6.50 3.31
N LYS A 160 -11.64 6.55 1.97
CA LYS A 160 -11.04 7.66 1.22
C LYS A 160 -11.76 8.98 1.52
N THR A 161 -13.09 8.96 1.52
CA THR A 161 -13.91 10.12 1.89
C THR A 161 -13.60 10.59 3.30
N LEU A 162 -13.61 9.68 4.29
CA LEU A 162 -13.26 9.99 5.68
C LEU A 162 -11.84 10.56 5.81
N ALA A 163 -10.88 10.01 5.09
CA ALA A 163 -9.52 10.52 5.09
C ALA A 163 -9.45 11.95 4.53
N TRP A 164 -10.30 12.30 3.56
CA TRP A 164 -10.29 13.59 2.87
C TRP A 164 -11.00 14.68 3.67
N GLU A 165 -11.76 14.30 4.69
CA GLU A 165 -12.28 15.22 5.70
C GLU A 165 -11.20 15.62 6.73
N ASN A 166 -10.08 14.91 6.79
CA ASN A 166 -8.99 15.19 7.71
C ASN A 166 -7.91 16.07 7.07
N GLU A 167 -7.84 17.35 7.45
CA GLU A 167 -6.90 18.32 6.88
C GLU A 167 -5.42 17.89 6.95
N ALA A 168 -5.00 17.22 8.02
CA ALA A 168 -3.60 16.79 8.16
C ALA A 168 -3.24 15.69 7.16
N ILE A 169 -4.17 14.78 6.88
CA ILE A 169 -4.01 13.72 5.87
C ILE A 169 -4.01 14.36 4.47
N VAL A 170 -4.99 15.22 4.18
CA VAL A 170 -5.12 15.90 2.88
C VAL A 170 -3.90 16.74 2.57
N HIS A 171 -3.40 17.51 3.53
CA HIS A 171 -2.22 18.35 3.35
C HIS A 171 -1.03 17.55 2.83
N TYR A 172 -0.84 16.32 3.31
CA TYR A 172 0.20 15.44 2.77
C TYR A 172 -0.20 14.80 1.44
N LEU A 173 -1.38 14.18 1.35
CA LEU A 173 -1.76 13.39 0.16
C LEU A 173 -1.92 14.26 -1.10
N ASP A 174 -2.33 15.51 -0.95
CA ASP A 174 -2.40 16.49 -2.03
C ASP A 174 -1.13 17.36 -2.14
N SER A 175 -0.11 17.09 -1.32
CA SER A 175 1.17 17.76 -1.47
C SER A 175 1.77 17.47 -2.84
N PHE A 176 2.55 18.43 -3.33
CA PHE A 176 3.30 18.30 -4.57
C PHE A 176 4.13 17.00 -4.61
N SER A 177 4.89 16.76 -3.55
CA SER A 177 5.79 15.61 -3.44
C SER A 177 5.03 14.30 -3.44
N ALA A 178 3.89 14.20 -2.73
CA ALA A 178 3.05 13.00 -2.74
C ALA A 178 2.47 12.71 -4.13
N ARG A 179 1.96 13.74 -4.83
CA ARG A 179 1.46 13.60 -6.20
C ARG A 179 2.54 13.11 -7.17
N LEU A 180 3.75 13.69 -7.08
CA LEU A 180 4.88 13.26 -7.89
C LEU A 180 5.34 11.84 -7.54
N GLY A 181 5.38 11.49 -6.26
CA GLY A 181 5.69 10.13 -5.80
C GLY A 181 4.70 9.09 -6.31
N GLN A 182 3.40 9.39 -6.30
CA GLN A 182 2.38 8.54 -6.89
C GLN A 182 2.53 8.39 -8.41
N LEU A 183 2.94 9.46 -9.12
CA LEU A 183 3.21 9.40 -10.55
C LEU A 183 4.41 8.51 -10.88
N ILE A 184 5.51 8.68 -10.15
CA ILE A 184 6.72 7.84 -10.27
C ILE A 184 6.36 6.37 -10.06
N PHE A 185 5.64 6.07 -8.98
CA PHE A 185 5.13 4.73 -8.71
C PHE A 185 4.31 4.18 -9.88
N ALA A 186 3.32 4.93 -10.35
CA ALA A 186 2.42 4.49 -11.42
C ALA A 186 3.20 4.20 -12.73
N LYS A 187 4.16 5.05 -13.07
CA LYS A 187 5.02 4.88 -14.25
C LYS A 187 5.94 3.66 -14.10
N ARG A 188 6.54 3.47 -12.92
CA ARG A 188 7.39 2.31 -12.61
C ARG A 188 6.60 1.00 -12.73
N VAL A 189 5.41 0.94 -12.12
CA VAL A 189 4.53 -0.24 -12.19
C VAL A 189 4.08 -0.51 -13.62
N LYS A 190 3.74 0.53 -14.39
CA LYS A 190 3.41 0.39 -15.83
C LYS A 190 4.56 -0.20 -16.65
N LYS A 191 5.81 0.13 -16.30
CA LYS A 191 7.03 -0.45 -16.89
C LYS A 191 7.39 -1.84 -16.32
N LYS A 192 6.65 -2.34 -15.33
CA LYS A 192 6.88 -3.62 -14.63
C LYS A 192 8.23 -3.69 -13.93
N TRP A 193 8.65 -2.58 -13.33
CA TRP A 193 9.93 -2.46 -12.64
C TRP A 193 9.74 -2.58 -11.12
N SER A 194 10.63 -3.30 -10.46
CA SER A 194 10.82 -3.24 -9.01
C SER A 194 11.41 -1.88 -8.61
N GLN A 195 11.38 -1.54 -7.32
CA GLN A 195 12.08 -0.35 -6.83
C GLN A 195 13.59 -0.48 -7.03
N LEU A 196 14.14 -1.70 -6.97
CA LEU A 196 15.53 -1.99 -7.30
C LEU A 196 15.85 -1.68 -8.77
N ASP A 197 14.97 -2.05 -9.70
CA ASP A 197 15.15 -1.72 -11.12
C ASP A 197 15.20 -0.21 -11.34
N LEU A 198 14.31 0.55 -10.70
CA LEU A 198 14.33 2.01 -10.79
C LEU A 198 15.60 2.59 -10.16
N SER A 199 16.03 2.07 -9.01
CA SER A 199 17.27 2.44 -8.33
C SER A 199 18.48 2.28 -9.26
N LEU A 200 18.63 1.11 -9.88
CA LEU A 200 19.73 0.81 -10.79
C LEU A 200 19.72 1.69 -12.05
N LYS A 201 18.55 1.96 -12.61
CA LYS A 201 18.43 2.75 -13.85
C LYS A 201 18.58 4.25 -13.65
N SER A 202 18.21 4.77 -12.48
CA SER A 202 18.30 6.21 -12.15
C SER A 202 19.56 6.59 -11.40
N ASP A 203 20.42 5.62 -11.08
CA ASP A 203 21.61 5.84 -10.23
C ASP A 203 21.22 6.53 -8.90
N LEU A 204 20.18 5.98 -8.27
CA LEU A 204 19.67 6.38 -6.96
C LEU A 204 19.72 5.17 -6.03
N SER A 205 19.96 5.35 -4.74
CA SER A 205 19.91 4.22 -3.80
C SER A 205 18.47 3.73 -3.61
N PRO A 206 18.24 2.46 -3.22
CA PRO A 206 16.89 1.94 -2.96
C PRO A 206 16.14 2.78 -1.92
N LEU A 207 16.82 3.25 -0.87
CA LEU A 207 16.24 4.14 0.13
C LEU A 207 15.76 5.47 -0.48
N VAL A 208 16.51 6.04 -1.42
CA VAL A 208 16.09 7.26 -2.12
C VAL A 208 14.84 6.98 -2.97
N VAL A 209 14.78 5.85 -3.69
CA VAL A 209 13.58 5.47 -4.45
C VAL A 209 12.37 5.33 -3.54
N SER A 210 12.48 4.62 -2.40
CA SER A 210 11.39 4.49 -1.44
C SER A 210 10.92 5.84 -0.87
N ARG A 211 11.82 6.83 -0.75
CA ARG A 211 11.48 8.21 -0.33
C ARG A 211 10.82 9.02 -1.44
N LEU A 212 11.27 8.87 -2.69
CA LEU A 212 10.64 9.52 -3.84
C LEU A 212 9.22 9.01 -4.04
N GLU A 213 8.99 7.70 -3.98
CA GLU A 213 7.65 7.12 -4.15
C GLU A 213 6.73 7.38 -2.95
N ALA A 214 7.31 7.63 -1.77
CA ALA A 214 6.60 8.17 -0.63
C ALA A 214 6.27 9.66 -0.79
N GLY A 215 6.88 10.39 -1.73
CA GLY A 215 6.71 11.83 -1.81
C GLY A 215 7.26 12.56 -0.59
N ASP A 216 8.40 12.11 -0.07
CA ASP A 216 9.05 12.74 1.06
C ASP A 216 9.42 14.21 0.72
N PRO A 217 8.98 15.19 1.54
CA PRO A 217 9.23 16.61 1.28
C PRO A 217 10.70 17.01 1.38
N ASP A 218 11.54 16.22 2.06
CA ASP A 218 12.98 16.49 2.20
C ASP A 218 13.80 16.05 0.97
N MET A 219 13.13 15.63 -0.11
CA MET A 219 13.78 15.15 -1.33
C MET A 219 14.14 16.30 -2.27
N SER A 220 15.38 16.32 -2.75
CA SER A 220 15.81 17.34 -3.71
C SER A 220 15.15 17.14 -5.08
N VAL A 221 14.87 18.25 -5.77
CA VAL A 221 14.33 18.25 -7.15
C VAL A 221 15.18 17.41 -8.10
N ARG A 222 16.51 17.46 -7.96
CA ARG A 222 17.45 16.67 -8.76
C ARG A 222 17.23 15.16 -8.64
N MET A 223 16.82 14.67 -7.46
CA MET A 223 16.52 13.25 -7.27
C MET A 223 15.22 12.86 -8.00
N TYR A 224 14.20 13.72 -7.96
CA TYR A 224 12.98 13.52 -8.74
C TYR A 224 13.25 13.53 -10.25
N GLN A 225 14.09 14.46 -10.74
CA GLN A 225 14.49 14.55 -12.15
C GLN A 225 15.13 13.25 -12.64
N LYS A 226 16.12 12.72 -11.92
CA LYS A 226 16.77 11.43 -12.25
C LYS A 226 15.76 10.29 -12.42
N ALA A 227 14.78 10.18 -11.51
CA ALA A 227 13.74 9.14 -11.61
C ALA A 227 12.77 9.41 -12.77
N CYS A 228 12.36 10.66 -12.98
CA CYS A 228 11.43 11.06 -14.02
C CYS A 228 12.00 10.87 -15.44
N GLU A 229 13.27 11.20 -15.65
CA GLU A 229 13.98 11.01 -16.92
C GLU A 229 13.93 9.54 -17.37
N VAL A 230 14.27 8.62 -16.47
CA VAL A 230 14.28 7.17 -16.75
C VAL A 230 12.87 6.60 -16.94
N LEU A 231 11.87 7.25 -16.34
CA LEU A 231 10.47 6.84 -16.41
C LEU A 231 9.70 7.48 -17.59
N ASP A 232 10.38 8.24 -18.45
CA ASP A 232 9.77 9.00 -19.55
C ASP A 232 8.61 9.88 -19.05
N VAL A 233 8.88 10.66 -18.00
CA VAL A 233 7.93 11.65 -17.46
C VAL A 233 8.38 13.04 -17.90
N SER A 234 7.69 13.59 -18.89
CA SER A 234 7.81 14.98 -19.33
C SER A 234 7.43 15.91 -18.19
N THR A 235 8.43 16.55 -17.61
CA THR A 235 8.28 17.41 -16.44
C THR A 235 9.08 18.69 -16.66
N GLU A 236 8.39 19.83 -16.71
CA GLU A 236 9.05 21.13 -16.51
C GLU A 236 9.12 21.39 -15.01
N PHE A 237 10.31 21.22 -14.41
CA PHE A 237 10.56 21.64 -13.04
C PHE A 237 10.95 23.12 -13.04
N LYS A 238 9.98 24.01 -12.82
CA LYS A 238 10.26 25.42 -12.47
C LYS A 238 10.21 25.53 -10.94
N GLU A 239 11.00 26.44 -10.37
CA GLU A 239 11.01 26.67 -8.92
C GLU A 239 9.55 26.78 -8.42
N ASP A 240 9.19 25.87 -7.51
CA ASP A 240 7.88 25.68 -6.88
C ASP A 240 6.70 25.13 -7.73
N HIS A 241 6.85 24.86 -9.02
CA HIS A 241 5.77 24.30 -9.87
C HIS A 241 6.24 23.26 -10.90
N LEU A 242 5.55 22.11 -10.94
CA LEU A 242 5.68 21.07 -11.96
C LEU A 242 4.51 21.14 -12.90
N THR A 243 4.80 21.26 -14.19
CA THR A 243 3.80 20.98 -15.23
C THR A 243 4.06 19.57 -15.75
N ILE A 244 3.10 18.66 -15.53
CA ILE A 244 3.13 17.29 -16.07
C ILE A 244 2.43 17.35 -17.43
N HIS A 245 3.17 17.04 -18.49
CA HIS A 245 2.64 16.91 -19.85
C HIS A 245 2.39 15.46 -20.22
#